data_AF-A0A3D0P5Q1-F1
#
_entry.id   AF-A0A3D0P5Q1-F1
#
_cell.length_a   1.000
_cell.length_b   1.000
_cell.length_c   1.000
_cell.angle_alpha   90.00
_cell.angle_beta   90.00
_cell.angle_gamma   90.00
#
_symmetry.space_group_name_H-M   'P 1'
#
loop_
_entity.id
_entity.type
_entity.pdbx_description
1 polymer ?
#
loop_
_entity_poly.entity_id
_entity_poly.type
_entity_poly.pdbx_seq_one_letter_code
_entity_poly.pdbx_strand_id
1 'polypeptide(L)'
;AKLFGIIGGGVKEVRLPIAEIMDVRFRKGFFKHGAKIVIRTQTMAALAELPNQDGKLLLKLAKDDWERGRAAVEELERSLGEYRAELPPAHTPLSQVFAESDVDEEETKKLDR
;
A
#
# COMPACT_ATOMS: atom_id res chain seq x y z
N ALA A 1 17.69 4.16 -25.97
CA ALA A 1 16.74 3.43 -25.12
C ALA A 1 17.53 2.70 -24.03
N LYS A 2 17.44 3.15 -22.78
CA LYS A 2 18.05 2.45 -21.65
C LYS A 2 17.19 1.21 -21.38
N LEU A 3 17.73 0.04 -21.68
CA LEU A 3 17.18 -1.27 -21.34
C LEU A 3 17.30 -1.45 -19.81
N PHE A 4 16.40 -0.80 -19.08
CA PHE A 4 16.33 -0.88 -17.62
C PHE A 4 15.89 -2.30 -17.21
N GLY A 5 16.84 -3.11 -16.75
CA GLY A 5 16.59 -4.45 -16.21
C GLY A 5 17.61 -5.51 -16.63
N ILE A 6 18.43 -5.24 -17.66
CA ILE A 6 19.45 -6.18 -18.15
C ILE A 6 20.83 -5.60 -17.85
N ILE A 7 21.12 -5.33 -16.57
CA ILE A 7 22.49 -5.11 -16.14
C ILE A 7 23.06 -6.50 -15.81
N GLY A 8 23.56 -7.18 -16.84
CA GLY A 8 24.60 -8.22 -16.77
C GLY A 8 24.44 -9.46 -15.87
N GLY A 9 23.38 -9.62 -15.06
CA GLY A 9 23.38 -10.62 -13.97
C GLY A 9 22.08 -11.38 -13.69
N GLY A 10 21.00 -11.18 -14.45
CA GLY A 10 19.73 -11.90 -14.27
C GLY A 10 18.56 -11.00 -13.87
N VAL A 11 17.40 -11.61 -13.63
CA VAL A 11 16.18 -10.91 -13.18
C VAL A 11 16.33 -10.57 -11.70
N LYS A 12 16.23 -9.28 -11.35
CA LYS A 12 16.20 -8.87 -9.95
C LYS A 12 14.84 -9.23 -9.36
N GLU A 13 14.84 -10.19 -8.44
CA GLU A 13 13.66 -10.56 -7.67
C GLU A 13 13.63 -9.78 -6.35
N VAL A 14 12.48 -9.21 -6.02
CA VAL A 14 12.24 -8.55 -4.72
C VAL A 14 10.91 -9.05 -4.20
N ARG A 15 10.88 -9.47 -2.93
CA ARG A 15 9.65 -9.91 -2.26
C ARG A 15 9.02 -8.73 -1.55
N LEU A 16 7.78 -8.39 -1.92
CA LEU A 16 7.00 -7.33 -1.30
C LEU A 16 5.94 -7.96 -0.36
N PRO A 17 5.99 -7.70 0.96
CA PRO A 17 4.95 -8.17 1.87
C PRO A 17 3.60 -7.52 1.55
N ILE A 18 2.51 -8.29 1.66
CA ILE A 18 1.14 -7.77 1.41
C ILE A 18 0.79 -6.61 2.37
N ALA A 19 1.32 -6.65 3.59
CA ALA A 19 1.16 -5.61 4.60
C ALA A 19 1.72 -4.24 4.16
N GLU A 20 2.74 -4.22 3.30
CA GLU A 20 3.33 -2.99 2.80
C GLU A 20 2.53 -2.38 1.66
N ILE A 21 1.58 -3.11 1.06
CA ILE A 21 0.81 -2.64 -0.09
C ILE A 21 -0.37 -1.78 0.39
N MET A 22 -0.33 -0.49 0.06
CA MET A 22 -1.45 0.44 0.35
C MET A 22 -2.51 0.44 -0.74
N ASP A 23 -2.09 0.53 -2.00
CA ASP A 23 -3.03 0.44 -3.12
C ASP A 23 -2.39 -0.25 -4.32
N VAL A 24 -3.26 -0.88 -5.11
CA VAL A 24 -2.93 -1.42 -6.42
C VAL A 24 -3.94 -0.84 -7.39
N ARG A 25 -3.50 -0.40 -8.56
CA ARG A 25 -4.40 0.12 -9.59
C ARG A 25 -3.99 -0.32 -10.97
N PHE A 26 -4.95 -0.83 -11.72
CA PHE A 26 -4.79 -1.08 -13.14
C PHE A 26 -5.02 0.20 -13.96
N ARG A 27 -4.03 0.58 -14.77
CA ARG A 27 -4.16 1.67 -15.76
C ARG A 27 -4.26 1.04 -17.15
N LYS A 28 -5.47 1.07 -17.72
CA LYS A 28 -5.80 0.41 -18.99
C LYS A 28 -4.99 0.84 -20.23
N GLY A 29 -4.41 2.05 -20.22
CA GLY A 29 -3.78 2.63 -21.41
C GLY A 29 -4.79 2.96 -22.52
N PHE A 30 -4.30 3.19 -23.75
CA PHE A 30 -5.12 3.49 -24.93
C PHE A 30 -5.04 2.34 -25.94
N PHE A 31 -6.18 1.83 -26.41
CA PHE A 31 -6.25 0.60 -27.23
C PHE A 31 -5.38 -0.55 -26.71
N LYS A 32 -5.37 -0.78 -25.38
CA LYS A 32 -4.51 -1.76 -24.68
C LYS A 32 -2.99 -1.49 -24.74
N HIS A 33 -2.55 -0.41 -25.39
CA HIS A 33 -1.16 0.01 -25.42
C HIS A 33 -0.84 0.92 -24.24
N GLY A 34 0.35 0.73 -23.66
CA GLY A 34 0.79 1.49 -22.49
C GLY A 34 0.03 1.17 -21.21
N ALA A 35 -0.60 -0.02 -21.15
CA ALA A 35 -1.21 -0.49 -19.93
C ALA A 35 -0.14 -0.72 -18.85
N LYS A 36 -0.50 -0.44 -17.60
CA LYS A 36 0.42 -0.55 -16.47
C LYS A 36 -0.32 -0.83 -15.18
N ILE A 37 0.31 -1.57 -14.29
CA ILE A 37 -0.13 -1.73 -12.90
C ILE A 37 0.68 -0.76 -12.05
N VAL A 38 0.00 -0.01 -11.21
CA VAL A 38 0.61 0.93 -10.26
C VAL A 38 0.41 0.35 -8.87
N ILE A 39 1.49 0.09 -8.16
CA ILE A 39 1.48 -0.40 -6.78
C ILE A 39 2.06 0.70 -5.90
N ARG A 40 1.35 1.06 -4.85
CA ARG A 40 1.82 2.00 -3.85
C ARG A 40 2.12 1.27 -2.56
N THR A 41 3.30 1.51 -2.04
CA THR A 41 3.75 0.94 -0.77
C THR A 41 3.57 1.94 0.37
N GLN A 42 3.44 1.44 1.59
CA GLN A 42 3.35 2.25 2.80
C GLN A 42 4.72 2.85 3.15
N THR A 43 5.78 2.05 3.01
CA THR A 43 7.16 2.45 3.29
C THR A 43 7.96 2.59 1.99
N MET A 44 9.05 3.37 2.04
CA MET A 44 9.96 3.53 0.90
C MET A 44 11.06 2.44 0.86
N ALA A 45 11.12 1.57 1.87
CA ALA A 45 12.17 0.56 2.01
C ALA A 45 12.20 -0.39 0.80
N ALA A 46 11.05 -0.97 0.44
CA ALA A 46 10.93 -1.84 -0.74
C ALA A 46 11.18 -1.11 -2.07
N LEU A 47 11.04 0.23 -2.09
CA LEU A 47 11.24 1.04 -3.28
C LEU A 47 12.69 1.45 -3.49
N ALA A 48 13.53 1.45 -2.44
CA ALA A 48 14.94 1.81 -2.56
C ALA A 48 15.70 0.88 -3.54
N GLU A 49 15.26 -0.37 -3.62
CA GLU A 49 15.86 -1.40 -4.45
C GLU A 49 15.25 -1.54 -5.84
N LEU A 50 14.10 -0.90 -6.08
CA LEU A 50 13.30 -1.08 -7.27
C LEU A 50 13.14 0.23 -8.04
N PRO A 51 13.00 0.18 -9.37
CA PRO A 51 12.64 1.36 -10.14
C PRO A 51 11.27 1.86 -9.69
N ASN A 52 11.25 3.03 -9.06
CA ASN A 52 10.04 3.67 -8.54
C ASN A 52 9.87 5.06 -9.16
N GLN A 53 8.63 5.57 -9.16
CA GLN A 53 8.30 6.93 -9.55
C GLN A 53 7.35 7.51 -8.49
N ASP A 54 7.79 8.58 -7.82
CA ASP A 54 7.01 9.28 -6.79
C ASP A 54 6.43 8.32 -5.72
N GLY A 55 7.25 7.37 -5.27
CA GLY A 55 6.84 6.38 -4.27
C GLY A 55 5.88 5.30 -4.74
N LYS A 56 5.84 5.04 -6.06
CA LYS A 56 5.01 4.00 -6.66
C LYS A 56 5.86 3.09 -7.54
N LEU A 57 5.55 1.80 -7.51
CA LEU A 57 6.05 0.83 -8.48
C LEU A 57 5.15 0.85 -9.72
N LEU A 58 5.78 0.92 -10.89
CA LEU A 58 5.08 0.89 -12.17
C LEU A 58 5.48 -0.36 -12.94
N LEU A 59 4.55 -1.31 -13.04
CA LEU A 59 4.71 -2.50 -13.86
C LEU A 59 4.07 -2.24 -15.23
N LYS A 60 4.89 -2.05 -16.26
CA LYS A 60 4.41 -1.89 -17.63
C LYS A 60 4.00 -3.25 -18.19
N LEU A 61 2.83 -3.32 -18.81
CA LEU A 61 2.31 -4.54 -19.39
C LEU A 61 2.50 -4.54 -20.91
N ALA A 62 2.84 -5.71 -21.45
CA ALA A 62 2.70 -5.96 -22.87
C ALA A 62 1.22 -5.98 -23.26
N LYS A 63 0.94 -5.72 -24.54
CA LYS A 63 -0.43 -5.68 -25.06
C LYS A 63 -1.16 -7.02 -24.84
N ASP A 64 -0.46 -8.12 -25.00
CA ASP A 64 -1.01 -9.48 -24.88
C ASP A 64 -1.29 -9.86 -23.42
N ASP A 65 -0.65 -9.19 -22.46
CA ASP A 65 -0.87 -9.35 -21.02
C ASP A 65 -2.00 -8.50 -20.48
N TRP A 66 -2.68 -7.71 -21.31
CA TRP A 66 -3.65 -6.73 -20.84
C TRP A 66 -4.77 -7.35 -19.99
N GLU A 67 -5.38 -8.45 -20.46
CA GLU A 67 -6.47 -9.12 -19.74
C GLU A 67 -5.96 -9.82 -18.49
N ARG A 68 -4.79 -10.49 -18.59
CA ARG A 68 -4.14 -11.14 -17.44
C ARG A 68 -3.80 -10.14 -16.35
N GLY A 69 -3.24 -8.99 -16.73
CA GLY A 69 -2.88 -7.93 -15.81
C GLY A 69 -4.10 -7.30 -15.13
N ARG A 70 -5.22 -7.17 -15.86
CA ARG A 70 -6.48 -6.72 -15.27
C ARG A 70 -6.99 -7.73 -14.23
N ALA A 71 -7.09 -9.00 -14.61
CA ALA A 71 -7.57 -10.06 -13.71
C ALA A 71 -6.68 -10.21 -12.47
N ALA A 72 -5.35 -10.12 -12.64
CA ALA A 72 -4.40 -10.17 -11.53
C ALA A 72 -4.57 -9.01 -10.54
N VAL A 73 -4.92 -7.81 -11.02
CA VAL A 73 -5.21 -6.68 -10.13
C VAL A 73 -6.52 -6.90 -9.38
N GLU A 74 -7.57 -7.38 -10.04
CA GLU A 74 -8.86 -7.69 -9.41
C GLU A 74 -8.69 -8.76 -8.30
N GLU A 75 -7.90 -9.80 -8.55
CA GLU A 75 -7.56 -10.83 -7.56
C GLU A 75 -6.74 -10.27 -6.39
N LEU A 76 -5.77 -9.40 -6.66
CA LEU A 76 -4.94 -8.79 -5.63
C LEU A 76 -5.74 -7.81 -4.77
N GLU A 77 -6.65 -7.04 -5.35
CA GLU A 77 -7.57 -6.16 -4.62
C GLU A 77 -8.46 -6.95 -3.67
N ARG A 78 -9.00 -8.10 -4.12
CA ARG A 78 -9.75 -9.02 -3.26
C ARG A 78 -8.91 -9.52 -2.08
N SER A 79 -7.71 -10.01 -2.37
CA SER A 79 -6.78 -10.55 -1.35
C SER A 79 -6.37 -9.47 -0.33
N LEU A 80 -6.19 -8.23 -0.78
CA LEU A 80 -5.93 -7.08 0.11
C LEU A 80 -7.14 -6.74 0.98
N GLY A 81 -8.35 -6.87 0.45
CA GLY A 81 -9.58 -6.71 1.21
C GLY A 81 -9.73 -7.76 2.31
N GLU A 82 -9.48 -9.02 1.99
CA GLU A 82 -9.47 -10.14 2.94
C GLU A 82 -8.42 -9.93 4.04
N TYR A 83 -7.17 -9.64 3.66
CA TYR A 83 -6.10 -9.35 4.62
C TYR A 83 -6.46 -8.20 5.56
N ARG A 84 -7.07 -7.12 5.05
CA ARG A 84 -7.51 -5.99 5.89
C ARG A 84 -8.63 -6.34 6.84
N ALA A 85 -9.51 -7.26 6.47
CA ALA A 85 -10.60 -7.72 7.34
C ALA A 85 -10.10 -8.61 8.48
N GLU A 86 -8.98 -9.31 8.28
CA GLU A 86 -8.33 -10.12 9.33
C GLU A 86 -7.53 -9.29 10.34
N LEU A 87 -7.13 -8.07 9.98
CA LEU A 87 -6.40 -7.20 10.88
C LEU A 87 -7.28 -6.80 12.08
N PRO A 88 -6.71 -6.77 13.30
CA PRO A 88 -7.45 -6.26 14.45
C PRO A 88 -7.89 -4.82 14.20
N PRO A 89 -9.04 -4.39 14.75
CA PRO A 89 -9.52 -3.03 14.58
C PRO A 89 -8.45 -2.05 15.05
N ALA A 90 -8.35 -0.92 14.35
CA ALA A 90 -7.41 0.14 14.73
C ALA A 90 -7.68 0.55 16.18
N HIS A 91 -6.69 0.33 17.06
CA HIS A 91 -6.81 0.71 18.45
C HIS A 91 -6.88 2.23 18.57
N THR A 92 -7.77 2.71 19.44
CA THR A 92 -7.79 4.11 19.85
C THR A 92 -6.43 4.48 20.45
N PRO A 93 -5.75 5.54 19.98
CA PRO A 93 -4.50 5.96 20.56
C PRO A 93 -4.71 6.30 22.04
N LEU A 94 -3.80 5.82 22.88
CA LEU A 94 -3.89 5.93 24.35
C LEU A 94 -4.07 7.39 24.83
N SER A 95 -3.57 8.37 24.09
CA SER A 95 -3.77 9.80 24.35
C SER A 95 -5.23 10.25 24.32
N GLN A 96 -6.08 9.63 23.48
CA GLN A 96 -7.51 9.95 23.43
C GLN A 96 -8.27 9.35 24.61
N VAL A 97 -7.85 8.17 25.09
CA VAL A 97 -8.43 7.54 26.28
C VAL A 97 -8.23 8.43 27.52
N PHE A 98 -7.06 9.07 27.62
CA PHE A 98 -6.75 9.95 28.75
C PHE A 98 -7.37 11.35 28.64
N ALA A 99 -7.67 11.85 27.43
CA ALA A 99 -8.34 13.14 27.26
C ALA A 99 -9.84 13.10 27.61
N GLU A 100 -10.46 11.92 27.55
CA GLU A 100 -11.86 11.72 27.97
C GLU A 100 -12.02 11.46 29.48
N SER A 101 -10.92 11.19 30.20
CA SER A 101 -10.91 11.01 31.65
C SER A 101 -10.75 12.29 32.47
N ASP A 102 -10.66 13.47 31.84
CA ASP A 102 -10.60 14.78 32.51
C ASP A 102 -11.96 15.24 33.11
N VAL A 103 -12.90 14.32 33.35
CA VAL A 103 -14.23 14.62 33.91
C VAL A 103 -14.20 14.76 35.44
N ASP A 104 -13.09 14.43 36.11
CA ASP A 104 -13.00 14.40 37.58
C ASP A 104 -12.23 15.58 38.23
N GLU A 105 -11.95 16.67 37.50
CA GLU A 105 -11.39 17.88 38.14
C GLU A 105 -12.40 18.64 39.02
N GLU A 106 -13.71 18.38 38.89
CA GLU A 106 -14.74 19.03 39.72
C GLU A 106 -14.94 18.41 41.11
N GLU A 107 -14.61 17.12 41.31
CA GLU A 107 -14.76 16.49 42.65
C GLU A 107 -13.72 16.98 43.65
N THR A 108 -12.49 17.25 43.20
CA THR A 108 -11.40 17.71 44.10
C THR A 108 -11.60 19.13 44.62
N LYS A 109 -12.41 19.97 43.96
CA LYS A 109 -12.75 21.33 44.42
C LYS A 109 -13.79 21.38 45.55
N LYS A 110 -14.51 20.29 45.82
CA LYS A 110 -15.55 20.25 46.86
C LYS A 110 -15.02 19.86 48.24
N LEU A 111 -13.77 19.43 48.34
CA LEU A 111 -13.11 19.04 49.59
C LEU A 111 -12.34 20.18 50.27
N ASP A 112 -12.27 21.36 49.66
CA ASP A 112 -11.51 22.52 50.16
C ASP A 112 -12.42 23.66 50.69
N ARG A 113 -13.60 23.31 51.22
CA ARG A 113 -14.55 24.27 51.83
C ARG A 113 -15.07 23.83 53.19
#